data_AF-A0A162WE44-F1
#
_entry.id   AF-A0A162WE44-F1
#
_cell.length_a   1.000
_cell.length_b   1.000
_cell.length_c   1.000
_cell.angle_alpha   90.00
_cell.angle_beta   90.00
_cell.angle_gamma   90.00
#
_symmetry.space_group_name_H-M   'P 1'
#
loop_
_entity.id
_entity.type
_entity.pdbx_description
1 polymer ?
#
loop_
_entity_poly.entity_id
_entity_poly.type
_entity_poly.pdbx_seq_one_letter_code
_entity_poly.pdbx_strand_id
1 'polypeptide(L)'
;MKRIIVLLPIVFIISCARTLEPTAENVNKIFASKDFTFEFNTATGNCKSLSFRNDYLVYKSDKPTFRREVTYDEVLLINQFIQKIVNLHSTSLDPKTSSYYVIKNTAYTTTIVPDQEDYYFEALLKTLKLDQIH
;
A
#
# COMPACT_ATOMS: atom_id res chain seq x y z
N MET A 1 -44.16 35.19 -11.19
CA MET A 1 -43.24 34.43 -12.09
C MET A 1 -41.91 34.25 -11.39
N LYS A 2 -41.42 33.00 -11.38
CA LYS A 2 -40.04 32.50 -11.19
C LYS A 2 -39.26 32.94 -9.94
N ARG A 3 -39.48 32.21 -8.84
CA ARG A 3 -38.48 32.02 -7.79
C ARG A 3 -37.43 31.04 -8.31
N ILE A 4 -36.26 31.53 -8.70
CA ILE A 4 -35.14 30.67 -9.10
C ILE A 4 -34.47 30.20 -7.81
N ILE A 5 -34.83 29.00 -7.35
CA ILE A 5 -34.05 28.26 -6.36
C ILE A 5 -32.77 27.85 -7.08
N VAL A 6 -31.68 28.54 -6.77
CA VAL A 6 -30.34 28.18 -7.25
C VAL A 6 -29.98 26.86 -6.57
N LEU A 7 -30.18 25.76 -7.32
CA LEU A 7 -29.61 24.46 -7.00
C LEU A 7 -28.09 24.60 -7.05
N LEU A 8 -27.46 24.66 -5.88
CA LEU A 8 -26.03 24.48 -5.73
C LEU A 8 -25.73 23.02 -6.12
N PRO A 9 -25.01 22.72 -7.22
CA PRO A 9 -24.59 21.35 -7.45
C PRO A 9 -23.56 21.03 -6.37
N ILE A 10 -23.97 20.21 -5.40
CA ILE A 10 -23.07 19.56 -4.46
C ILE A 10 -22.22 18.60 -5.31
N VAL A 11 -21.09 19.08 -5.80
CA VAL A 11 -20.04 18.23 -6.34
C VAL A 11 -19.43 17.51 -5.13
N PHE A 12 -20.06 16.41 -4.71
CA PHE A 12 -19.41 15.39 -3.89
C PHE A 12 -18.27 14.84 -4.76
N ILE A 13 -17.08 15.45 -4.66
CA ILE A 13 -15.86 14.85 -5.18
C ILE A 13 -15.62 13.63 -4.31
N ILE A 14 -16.12 12.49 -4.78
CA ILE A 14 -15.85 11.17 -4.24
C ILE A 14 -14.34 10.98 -4.38
N SER A 15 -13.59 11.35 -3.34
CA SER A 15 -12.14 11.17 -3.25
C SER A 15 -11.85 9.69 -2.97
N CYS A 16 -12.27 8.80 -3.86
CA CYS A 16 -11.80 7.43 -3.91
C CYS A 16 -10.53 7.41 -4.76
N ALA A 17 -9.42 6.94 -4.20
CA ALA A 17 -8.19 6.72 -4.95
C ALA A 17 -8.49 5.84 -6.18
N ARG A 18 -7.92 6.19 -7.33
CA ARG A 18 -8.14 5.45 -8.57
C ARG A 18 -7.43 4.10 -8.50
N THR A 19 -8.17 3.02 -8.70
CA THR A 19 -7.58 1.68 -8.79
C THR A 19 -6.78 1.54 -10.09
N LEU A 20 -5.55 1.04 -9.98
CA LEU A 20 -4.64 0.76 -11.08
C LEU A 20 -4.25 -0.72 -11.07
N GLU A 21 -4.07 -1.28 -12.27
CA GLU A 21 -3.50 -2.62 -12.45
C GLU A 21 -2.10 -2.73 -11.82
N PRO A 22 -1.75 -3.88 -11.23
CA PRO A 22 -0.46 -4.13 -10.59
C PRO A 22 0.65 -4.33 -11.61
N THR A 23 1.06 -3.24 -12.24
CA THR A 23 2.22 -3.18 -13.13
C THR A 23 3.32 -2.34 -12.49
N ALA A 24 4.58 -2.61 -12.87
CA ALA A 24 5.74 -1.84 -12.41
C ALA A 24 5.56 -0.34 -12.66
N GLU A 25 5.03 0.04 -13.83
CA GLU A 25 4.78 1.43 -14.20
C GLU A 25 3.76 2.09 -13.25
N ASN A 26 2.64 1.42 -12.97
CA ASN A 26 1.59 1.98 -12.12
C ASN A 26 2.04 2.08 -10.66
N VAL A 27 2.79 1.10 -10.18
CA VAL A 27 3.35 1.13 -8.83
C VAL A 27 4.39 2.23 -8.68
N ASN A 28 5.22 2.48 -9.70
CA ASN A 28 6.16 3.60 -9.69
C ASN A 28 5.45 4.96 -9.61
N LYS A 29 4.24 5.12 -10.17
CA LYS A 29 3.42 6.34 -10.00
C LYS A 29 3.04 6.56 -8.54
N ILE A 30 2.77 5.48 -7.80
CA ILE A 30 2.50 5.57 -6.35
C ILE A 30 3.78 5.91 -5.59
N PHE A 31 4.88 5.23 -5.90
CA PHE A 31 6.16 5.44 -5.21
C PHE A 31 6.72 6.85 -5.40
N ALA A 32 6.51 7.45 -6.58
CA ALA A 32 6.96 8.80 -6.91
C ALA A 32 6.36 9.89 -6.01
N SER A 33 5.23 9.64 -5.32
CA SER A 33 4.68 10.62 -4.38
C SER A 33 5.52 10.78 -3.12
N LYS A 34 6.38 9.80 -2.78
CA LYS A 34 7.09 9.71 -1.49
C LYS A 34 6.18 9.73 -0.25
N ASP A 35 4.87 9.68 -0.48
CA ASP A 35 3.82 9.52 0.53
C ASP A 35 2.92 8.40 0.04
N PHE A 36 3.16 7.20 0.56
CA PHE A 36 2.37 6.03 0.22
C PHE A 36 2.33 5.06 1.40
N THR A 37 1.37 4.13 1.34
CA THR A 37 1.22 3.05 2.30
C THR A 37 1.25 1.73 1.55
N PHE A 38 2.00 0.80 2.13
CA PHE A 38 2.10 -0.57 1.70
C PHE A 38 1.50 -1.48 2.77
N GLU A 39 0.40 -2.14 2.43
CA GLU A 39 -0.35 -3.01 3.33
C GLU A 39 -0.17 -4.45 2.91
N PHE A 40 -0.08 -5.33 3.90
CA PHE A 40 -0.13 -6.76 3.75
C PHE A 40 -1.34 -7.29 4.50
N ASN A 41 -2.25 -7.89 3.74
CA ASN A 41 -3.51 -8.45 4.21
C ASN A 41 -3.40 -9.97 4.11
N THR A 42 -3.40 -10.63 5.25
CA THR A 42 -3.34 -12.09 5.31
C THR A 42 -4.70 -12.70 4.97
N ALA A 43 -4.71 -13.92 4.44
CA ALA A 43 -5.94 -14.70 4.21
C ALA A 43 -6.76 -14.91 5.51
N THR A 44 -6.10 -14.87 6.68
CA THR A 44 -6.76 -14.98 8.00
C THR A 44 -7.35 -13.65 8.50
N GLY A 45 -7.26 -12.57 7.73
CA GLY A 45 -7.84 -11.26 8.05
C GLY A 45 -6.96 -10.31 8.86
N ASN A 46 -5.73 -10.69 9.19
CA ASN A 46 -4.77 -9.78 9.82
C ASN A 46 -4.21 -8.80 8.79
N CYS A 47 -4.02 -7.55 9.20
CA CYS A 47 -3.44 -6.50 8.36
C CYS A 47 -2.22 -5.88 9.06
N LYS A 48 -1.10 -5.81 8.34
CA LYS A 48 0.11 -5.08 8.75
C LYS A 48 0.41 -4.03 7.67
N SER A 49 0.94 -2.87 8.04
CA SER A 49 1.25 -1.84 7.05
C SER A 49 2.53 -1.06 7.34
N LEU A 50 3.16 -0.59 6.25
CA LEU A 50 4.29 0.31 6.23
C LEU A 50 3.86 1.58 5.49
N SER A 51 3.82 2.71 6.20
CA SER A 51 3.57 4.02 5.59
C SER A 51 4.86 4.83 5.53
N PHE A 52 5.09 5.46 4.39
CA PHE A 52 6.22 6.33 4.14
C PHE A 52 5.70 7.74 4.03
N ARG A 53 6.14 8.65 4.91
CA ARG A 53 5.72 10.06 4.90
C ARG A 53 6.84 10.93 5.43
N ASN A 54 7.21 11.97 4.68
CA ASN A 54 8.18 12.99 5.11
C ASN A 54 9.46 12.36 5.69
N ASP A 55 10.03 11.38 4.97
CA ASP A 55 11.24 10.65 5.38
C ASP A 55 11.10 9.79 6.66
N TYR A 56 9.87 9.52 7.10
CA TYR A 56 9.59 8.53 8.14
C TYR A 56 8.98 7.26 7.56
N LEU A 57 9.43 6.12 8.09
CA LEU A 57 8.73 4.84 8.02
C LEU A 57 7.86 4.69 9.27
N VAL A 58 6.59 4.39 9.06
CA VAL A 58 5.62 4.08 10.11
C VAL A 58 5.16 2.64 9.91
N TYR A 59 5.45 1.79 10.89
CA TYR A 59 5.01 0.39 10.89
C TYR A 59 3.81 0.22 11.84
N LYS A 60 2.71 -0.29 11.28
CA LYS A 60 1.50 -0.63 12.03
C LYS A 60 1.26 -2.14 11.97
N SER A 61 1.01 -2.72 13.13
CA SER A 61 0.66 -4.13 13.32
C SER A 61 -0.38 -4.25 14.43
N ASP A 62 -0.47 -5.43 15.04
CA ASP A 62 -1.18 -5.70 16.30
C ASP A 62 -0.48 -5.09 17.53
N LYS A 63 0.80 -4.73 17.40
CA LYS A 63 1.61 -4.05 18.42
C LYS A 63 1.49 -2.51 18.32
N PRO A 64 2.00 -1.76 19.32
CA PRO A 64 2.09 -0.30 19.22
C PRO A 64 2.74 0.16 17.92
N THR A 65 2.23 1.24 17.35
CA THR A 65 2.75 1.80 16.10
C THR A 65 4.19 2.24 16.30
N PHE A 66 5.09 1.74 15.45
CA PHE A 66 6.48 2.14 15.45
C PHE A 66 6.74 3.18 14.36
N ARG A 67 7.56 4.18 14.69
CA ARG A 67 7.93 5.25 13.77
C ARG A 67 9.41 5.54 13.90
N ARG A 68 10.10 5.62 12.76
CA ARG A 68 11.49 6.08 12.68
C ARG A 68 11.77 6.74 11.35
N GLU A 69 12.89 7.45 11.27
CA GLU A 69 13.40 7.95 10.00
C GLU A 69 13.80 6.78 9.09
N VAL A 70 13.54 6.95 7.80
CA VAL A 70 13.89 5.98 6.76
C VAL A 70 15.09 6.49 5.98
N THR A 71 16.06 5.62 5.76
CA THR A 71 17.22 5.94 4.94
C THR A 71 16.89 5.76 3.46
N TYR A 72 17.67 6.42 2.58
CA TYR A 72 17.52 6.27 1.15
C TYR A 72 17.69 4.81 0.68
N ASP A 73 18.65 4.08 1.25
CA ASP A 73 18.89 2.67 0.91
C ASP A 73 17.70 1.78 1.28
N GLU A 74 17.05 2.05 2.40
CA GLU A 74 15.83 1.33 2.79
C GLU A 74 14.67 1.62 1.83
N VAL A 75 14.51 2.88 1.41
CA VAL A 75 13.53 3.25 0.38
C VAL A 75 13.77 2.47 -0.91
N LEU A 76 15.02 2.39 -1.38
CA LEU A 76 15.38 1.59 -2.55
C LEU A 76 15.07 0.10 -2.37
N LEU A 77 15.39 -0.45 -1.20
CA LEU A 77 15.13 -1.86 -0.87
C LEU A 77 13.63 -2.17 -0.88
N ILE A 78 12.81 -1.30 -0.32
CA ILE A 78 11.35 -1.42 -0.31
C ILE A 78 10.80 -1.34 -1.73
N ASN A 79 11.33 -0.44 -2.58
CA ASN A 79 10.94 -0.41 -3.98
C ASN A 79 11.29 -1.73 -4.69
N GLN A 80 12.52 -2.24 -4.55
CA GLN A 80 12.93 -3.51 -5.16
C GLN A 80 12.04 -4.67 -4.70
N PHE A 81 11.70 -4.70 -3.42
CA PHE A 81 10.77 -5.67 -2.85
C PHE A 81 9.40 -5.59 -3.52
N ILE A 82 8.84 -4.39 -3.61
CA ILE A 82 7.55 -4.11 -4.24
C ILE A 82 7.57 -4.55 -5.71
N GLN A 83 8.61 -4.21 -6.47
CA GLN A 83 8.73 -4.62 -7.87
C GLN A 83 8.79 -6.15 -8.02
N LYS A 84 9.45 -6.84 -7.08
CA LYS A 84 9.50 -8.31 -7.07
C LYS A 84 8.12 -8.92 -6.87
N ILE A 85 7.32 -8.44 -5.91
CA ILE A 85 5.98 -9.00 -5.69
C ILE A 85 5.01 -8.66 -6.82
N VAL A 86 5.16 -7.50 -7.47
CA VAL A 86 4.39 -7.15 -8.68
C VAL A 86 4.63 -8.16 -9.79
N ASN A 87 5.89 -8.57 -10.01
CA ASN A 87 6.22 -9.58 -11.02
C ASN A 87 5.73 -10.99 -10.68
N LEU A 88 5.40 -11.24 -9.40
CA LEU A 88 4.83 -12.50 -8.93
C LEU A 88 3.30 -12.46 -8.89
N HIS A 89 2.68 -11.38 -9.36
CA HIS A 89 1.24 -11.24 -9.34
C HIS A 89 0.56 -12.36 -10.14
N SER A 90 -0.31 -13.09 -9.46
CA SER A 90 -1.14 -14.15 -10.01
C SER A 90 -2.42 -13.57 -10.58
N THR A 91 -2.74 -13.93 -11.82
CA THR A 91 -4.06 -13.64 -12.42
C THR A 91 -5.13 -14.67 -12.03
N SER A 92 -4.74 -15.76 -11.35
CA SER A 92 -5.63 -16.86 -10.98
C SER A 92 -6.09 -16.86 -9.52
N LEU A 93 -5.37 -16.17 -8.64
CA LEU A 93 -5.70 -16.13 -7.20
C LEU A 93 -6.67 -14.99 -6.89
N ASP A 94 -7.68 -15.28 -6.04
CA ASP A 94 -8.65 -14.28 -5.58
C ASP A 94 -8.16 -13.64 -4.27
N PRO A 95 -8.05 -12.29 -4.17
CA PRO A 95 -7.67 -11.61 -2.93
C PRO A 95 -8.67 -11.83 -1.77
N LYS A 96 -9.88 -12.35 -2.01
CA LYS A 96 -10.84 -12.70 -0.95
C LYS A 96 -10.49 -13.98 -0.21
N THR A 97 -9.73 -14.87 -0.85
CA THR A 97 -9.40 -16.19 -0.31
C THR A 97 -7.90 -16.38 -0.08
N SER A 98 -7.10 -15.40 -0.48
CA SER A 98 -5.64 -15.48 -0.53
C SER A 98 -5.04 -14.21 0.06
N SER A 99 -3.85 -14.29 0.63
CA SER A 99 -3.14 -13.14 1.18
C SER A 99 -2.74 -12.20 0.04
N TYR A 100 -2.88 -10.90 0.25
CA TYR A 100 -2.63 -9.90 -0.78
C TYR A 100 -1.99 -8.64 -0.22
N TYR A 101 -1.40 -7.88 -1.12
CA TYR A 101 -0.76 -6.62 -0.82
C TYR A 101 -1.56 -5.48 -1.41
N VAL A 102 -1.56 -4.33 -0.74
CA VAL A 102 -2.13 -3.08 -1.26
C VAL A 102 -1.08 -2.00 -1.19
N ILE A 103 -0.78 -1.38 -2.33
CA ILE A 103 0.05 -0.18 -2.40
C ILE A 103 -0.88 0.97 -2.74
N LYS A 104 -0.86 2.03 -1.94
CA LYS A 104 -1.76 3.18 -2.15
C LYS A 104 -1.16 4.51 -1.71
N ASN A 105 -1.56 5.57 -2.40
CA ASN A 105 -1.42 6.95 -1.96
C ASN A 105 -2.78 7.66 -2.10
N THR A 106 -2.81 8.98 -1.97
CA THR A 106 -4.04 9.77 -2.07
C THR A 106 -4.72 9.65 -3.44
N ALA A 107 -3.96 9.44 -4.51
CA ALA A 107 -4.47 9.44 -5.89
C ALA A 107 -4.74 8.04 -6.44
N TYR A 108 -3.94 7.04 -6.05
CA TYR A 108 -3.90 5.73 -6.69
C TYR A 108 -3.84 4.59 -5.67
N THR A 109 -4.42 3.45 -6.03
CA THR A 109 -4.35 2.21 -5.27
C THR A 109 -4.14 1.03 -6.21
N THR A 110 -3.36 0.06 -5.77
CA THR A 110 -3.02 -1.15 -6.52
C THR A 110 -3.03 -2.35 -5.58
N THR A 111 -3.69 -3.43 -5.99
CA THR A 111 -3.74 -4.69 -5.25
C THR A 111 -2.89 -5.72 -5.96
N ILE A 112 -2.03 -6.42 -5.22
CA ILE A 112 -1.13 -7.46 -5.74
C ILE A 112 -1.42 -8.74 -4.97
N VAL A 113 -1.82 -9.79 -5.68
CA VAL A 113 -1.98 -11.14 -5.13
C VAL A 113 -0.84 -12.00 -5.69
N PRO A 114 0.22 -12.30 -4.92
CA PRO A 114 1.36 -13.04 -5.45
C PRO A 114 1.22 -14.56 -5.26
N ASP A 115 1.87 -15.37 -6.09
CA ASP A 115 1.83 -16.84 -5.96
C ASP A 115 2.54 -17.39 -4.67
N GLN A 116 3.24 -16.54 -3.92
CA GLN A 116 3.98 -16.89 -2.70
C GLN A 116 3.79 -15.81 -1.65
N GLU A 117 2.75 -15.91 -0.83
CA GLU A 117 2.16 -14.72 -0.23
C GLU A 117 2.86 -14.22 1.03
N ASP A 118 3.02 -15.07 2.05
CA ASP A 118 3.39 -14.59 3.39
C ASP A 118 4.91 -14.45 3.59
N TYR A 119 5.71 -15.24 2.86
CA TYR A 119 7.16 -15.29 3.04
C TYR A 119 7.84 -13.96 2.73
N TYR A 120 7.38 -13.25 1.69
CA TYR A 120 8.01 -12.02 1.24
C TYR A 120 7.83 -10.90 2.27
N PHE A 121 6.63 -10.69 2.81
CA PHE A 121 6.41 -9.61 3.77
C PHE A 121 7.23 -9.79 5.05
N GLU A 122 7.28 -11.00 5.59
CA GLU A 122 8.09 -11.30 6.78
C GLU A 122 9.59 -11.10 6.51
N ALA A 123 10.07 -11.44 5.30
CA ALA A 123 11.44 -11.14 4.89
C ALA A 123 11.71 -9.62 4.83
N LEU A 124 10.77 -8.82 4.33
CA LEU A 124 10.87 -7.36 4.32
C LEU A 124 10.97 -6.80 5.74
N LEU A 125 10.08 -7.23 6.64
CA LEU A 125 10.08 -6.79 8.04
C LEU A 125 11.40 -7.09 8.73
N LYS A 126 11.93 -8.31 8.58
CA LYS A 126 13.23 -8.71 9.12
C LYS A 126 14.37 -7.86 8.55
N THR A 127 14.34 -7.61 7.25
CA THR A 127 15.36 -6.79 6.57
C THR A 127 15.36 -5.36 7.08
N LEU A 128 14.18 -4.80 7.38
CA LEU A 128 13.99 -3.47 7.97
C LEU A 128 14.13 -3.45 9.51
N LYS A 129 14.44 -4.60 10.13
CA LYS A 129 14.53 -4.81 11.59
C LYS A 129 13.26 -4.43 12.36
N LEU A 130 12.10 -4.66 11.75
CA LEU A 130 10.80 -4.32 12.33
C LEU A 130 10.16 -5.48 13.11
N ASP A 131 10.66 -6.69 12.93
CA ASP A 131 10.23 -7.91 13.62
C ASP A 131 10.63 -7.94 15.10
N GLN A 132 11.68 -7.20 15.45
CA GLN A 132 12.26 -7.11 16.80
C GLN A 132 11.57 -6.09 17.72
N ILE A 133 10.56 -5.39 17.20
CA ILE A 133 9.87 -4.33 17.94
C ILE A 133 8.83 -4.99 18.86
N HIS A 134 8.97 -4.77 20.16
CA HIS A 134 8.12 -5.30 21.22
C HIS A 134 7.28 -4.20 21.87
#